data_AF-A0A329TFX2-F1
#
_entry.id   AF-A0A329TFX2-F1
#
_cell.length_a   1.000
_cell.length_b   1.000
_cell.length_c   1.000
_cell.angle_alpha   90.00
_cell.angle_beta   90.00
_cell.angle_gamma   90.00
#
_symmetry.space_group_name_H-M   'P 1'
#
loop_
_entity.id
_entity.type
_entity.pdbx_description
1 polymer ?
#
loop_
_entity_poly.entity_id
_entity_poly.type
_entity_poly.pdbx_seq_one_letter_code
_entity_poly.pdbx_strand_id
1 'polypeptide(L)'
;GKDTEAEVTIGTAGATAEQEDVHVTATGLYGSAIGSGIKDTKVTIQGHSTIRMESKRKNSTAIGSNYGNVEVNIKDNVTIDAKDEGTSIRYEGGGSGIGGGDIRGDSNRKVVVNIDGGTNGKVKIGDYIEIVGEYGAISGTEVNIGDNVLLKMKPWGSPDDKYINVNGAEAAVGTRNNPAAGGLVNTIGDNTELWYYKRGVQHKIVHGKNVCTKNEINRQEPTCTEEGWVKYGCTYESDRHATAPEHIDEWTETIPALGHDWKDNGDANHICDRDHVTAAHTYGEWTTVKEATCTAAGQKQHTCTECGHVETEVIPATGHHWVDKGDGTHTCPDCGATEGQPFNTNSALELRVVDAEGMDQPFTVSQNGTLRTYTGAYDTATLTGDLDTLRYLQDHGAQTIQFVTNGQTSSFDINDLLAQGSGSEVFYLTHRGAE
;
A
#
# COMPACT_ATOMS: atom_id res chain seq x y z
N GLY A 1 -1.82 3.68 34.10
CA GLY A 1 -2.63 4.40 33.09
C GLY A 1 -4.09 4.02 33.25
N LYS A 2 -5.03 4.90 32.90
CA LYS A 2 -6.48 4.74 33.08
C LYS A 2 -7.14 3.74 32.11
N ASP A 3 -6.37 3.14 31.21
CA ASP A 3 -6.89 2.26 30.16
C ASP A 3 -7.09 0.83 30.68
N THR A 4 -8.09 0.10 30.23
CA THR A 4 -8.35 -1.29 30.65
C THR A 4 -7.50 -2.32 29.89
N GLU A 5 -6.88 -1.92 28.78
CA GLU A 5 -6.17 -2.80 27.85
C GLU A 5 -4.88 -2.15 27.32
N ALA A 6 -3.94 -2.97 26.82
CA ALA A 6 -2.70 -2.52 26.17
C ALA A 6 -2.37 -3.40 24.96
N GLU A 7 -2.18 -2.78 23.79
CA GLU A 7 -1.74 -3.47 22.57
C GLU A 7 -0.34 -3.00 22.14
N VAL A 8 0.54 -3.94 21.82
CA VAL A 8 1.92 -3.68 21.40
C VAL A 8 2.24 -4.51 20.17
N THR A 9 2.65 -3.86 19.08
CA THR A 9 3.12 -4.51 17.85
C THR A 9 4.58 -4.14 17.60
N ILE A 10 5.41 -5.15 17.35
CA ILE A 10 6.84 -5.01 17.04
C ILE A 10 7.08 -5.66 15.67
N GLY A 11 7.63 -4.87 14.75
CA GLY A 11 7.93 -5.28 13.38
C GLY A 11 6.73 -5.28 12.42
N THR A 12 7.03 -5.32 11.13
CA THR A 12 6.05 -5.40 10.04
C THR A 12 5.83 -6.86 9.63
N ALA A 13 4.57 -7.27 9.46
CA ALA A 13 4.23 -8.65 9.08
C ALA A 13 4.92 -9.06 7.77
N GLY A 14 5.56 -10.24 7.78
CA GLY A 14 6.21 -10.81 6.61
C GLY A 14 7.52 -10.14 6.19
N ALA A 15 8.01 -9.13 6.91
CA ALA A 15 9.24 -8.44 6.55
C ALA A 15 10.48 -9.35 6.63
N THR A 16 11.33 -9.28 5.61
CA THR A 16 12.65 -9.92 5.58
C THR A 16 13.72 -9.00 6.17
N ALA A 17 14.91 -9.54 6.47
CA ALA A 17 16.04 -8.75 6.99
C ALA A 17 16.47 -7.60 6.06
N GLU A 18 16.24 -7.72 4.75
CA GLU A 18 16.55 -6.67 3.77
C GLU A 18 15.51 -5.55 3.78
N GLN A 19 14.29 -5.87 4.20
CA GLN A 19 13.17 -4.94 4.28
C GLN A 19 13.12 -4.22 5.64
N GLU A 20 13.36 -4.95 6.73
CA GLU A 20 13.30 -4.43 8.09
C GLU A 20 14.17 -5.29 9.03
N ASP A 21 14.87 -4.66 9.98
CA ASP A 21 15.54 -5.39 11.07
C ASP A 21 15.34 -4.66 12.40
N VAL A 22 14.46 -5.21 13.24
CA VAL A 22 14.03 -4.57 14.49
C VAL A 22 14.77 -5.15 15.69
N HIS A 23 15.42 -4.31 16.49
CA HIS A 23 16.11 -4.72 17.72
C HIS A 23 15.46 -4.11 18.96
N VAL A 24 14.93 -4.96 19.85
CA VAL A 24 14.28 -4.52 21.09
C VAL A 24 14.96 -5.13 22.31
N THR A 25 15.23 -4.31 23.33
CA THR A 25 15.58 -4.81 24.67
C THR A 25 14.34 -4.75 25.55
N ALA A 26 13.80 -5.92 25.90
CA ALA A 26 12.62 -6.05 26.74
C ALA A 26 13.04 -6.21 28.21
N THR A 27 12.82 -5.17 29.02
CA THR A 27 13.13 -5.18 30.47
C THR A 27 11.86 -5.30 31.30
N GLY A 28 11.78 -6.32 32.16
CA GLY A 28 10.72 -6.44 33.18
C GLY A 28 11.27 -6.24 34.59
N LEU A 29 10.51 -5.53 35.44
CA LEU A 29 10.80 -5.39 36.88
C LEU A 29 9.85 -6.24 37.75
N TYR A 30 8.60 -6.45 37.30
CA TYR A 30 7.56 -7.26 37.96
C TYR A 30 6.66 -7.93 36.89
N GLY A 31 6.44 -9.23 37.00
CA GLY A 31 5.55 -9.99 36.11
C GLY A 31 6.31 -10.67 35.00
N SER A 32 6.44 -10.02 33.84
CA SER A 32 7.13 -10.58 32.69
C SER A 32 7.90 -9.57 31.85
N ALA A 33 8.86 -10.08 31.07
CA ALA A 33 9.60 -9.27 30.10
C ALA A 33 8.76 -8.93 28.86
N ILE A 34 7.91 -9.88 28.42
CA ILE A 34 6.96 -9.70 27.32
C ILE A 34 5.57 -10.09 27.81
N GLY A 35 4.67 -9.10 27.95
CA GLY A 35 3.27 -9.32 28.30
C GLY A 35 2.94 -9.26 29.80
N SER A 36 3.14 -8.12 30.46
CA SER A 36 3.04 -7.99 31.93
C SER A 36 1.68 -8.43 32.54
N GLY A 37 0.56 -8.29 31.81
CA GLY A 37 -0.78 -8.72 32.25
C GLY A 37 -1.34 -7.98 33.47
N ILE A 38 -0.72 -6.88 33.93
CA ILE A 38 -1.34 -5.97 34.94
C ILE A 38 -2.67 -5.38 34.42
N LYS A 39 -2.86 -5.41 33.10
CA LYS A 39 -4.09 -5.16 32.34
C LYS A 39 -4.20 -6.24 31.26
N ASP A 40 -5.36 -6.37 30.62
CA ASP A 40 -5.50 -7.23 29.45
C ASP A 40 -4.52 -6.73 28.37
N THR A 41 -3.53 -7.56 28.03
CA THR A 41 -2.41 -7.14 27.18
C THR A 41 -2.33 -8.03 25.95
N LYS A 42 -2.25 -7.43 24.77
CA LYS A 42 -1.98 -8.13 23.51
C LYS A 42 -0.63 -7.70 22.95
N VAL A 43 0.24 -8.66 22.67
CA VAL A 43 1.57 -8.40 22.09
C VAL A 43 1.70 -9.18 20.79
N THR A 44 2.07 -8.51 19.70
CA THR A 44 2.39 -9.13 18.42
C THR A 44 3.84 -8.81 18.04
N ILE A 45 4.63 -9.85 17.76
CA ILE A 45 6.02 -9.72 17.31
C ILE A 45 6.13 -10.48 15.99
N GLN A 46 6.58 -9.79 14.93
CA GLN A 46 6.50 -10.28 13.57
C GLN A 46 7.62 -9.68 12.69
N GLY A 47 7.68 -10.09 11.41
CA GLY A 47 8.76 -9.70 10.50
C GLY A 47 10.12 -10.25 10.92
N HIS A 48 11.20 -9.54 10.60
CA HIS A 48 12.55 -9.86 11.05
C HIS A 48 12.91 -9.03 12.29
N SER A 49 12.65 -9.62 13.47
CA SER A 49 12.80 -8.94 14.76
C SER A 49 13.68 -9.74 15.72
N THR A 50 14.58 -9.06 16.43
CA THR A 50 15.39 -9.61 17.52
C THR A 50 15.00 -8.97 18.85
N ILE A 51 14.64 -9.79 19.83
CA ILE A 51 14.34 -9.35 21.19
C ILE A 51 15.36 -9.93 22.17
N ARG A 52 16.02 -9.03 22.93
CA ARG A 52 16.87 -9.41 24.06
C ARG A 52 16.15 -9.13 25.37
N MET A 53 15.93 -10.15 26.17
CA MET A 53 15.22 -10.04 27.44
C MET A 53 16.18 -9.83 28.62
N GLU A 54 15.88 -8.83 29.44
CA GLU A 54 16.64 -8.52 30.66
C GLU A 54 15.72 -8.55 31.88
N SER A 55 15.98 -9.47 32.82
CA SER A 55 15.30 -9.50 34.13
C SER A 55 16.17 -8.83 35.18
N LYS A 56 15.66 -7.76 35.81
CA LYS A 56 16.45 -6.97 36.76
C LYS A 56 16.29 -7.34 38.23
N ARG A 57 15.30 -8.16 38.64
CA ARG A 57 15.24 -8.80 39.99
C ARG A 57 13.99 -9.63 40.34
N LYS A 58 12.86 -9.58 39.62
CA LYS A 58 11.60 -10.23 40.07
C LYS A 58 10.60 -10.64 38.96
N ASN A 59 11.06 -10.87 37.73
CA ASN A 59 10.14 -11.39 36.71
C ASN A 59 9.79 -12.83 37.04
N SER A 60 8.50 -13.14 37.08
CA SER A 60 8.01 -14.51 37.22
C SER A 60 7.97 -15.22 35.87
N THR A 61 7.76 -14.51 34.75
CA THR A 61 7.66 -15.14 33.41
C THR A 61 8.50 -14.40 32.34
N ALA A 62 8.99 -15.06 31.28
CA ALA A 62 9.73 -14.37 30.20
C ALA A 62 8.74 -13.83 29.17
N ILE A 63 7.89 -14.72 28.67
CA ILE A 63 6.87 -14.44 27.66
C ILE A 63 5.53 -14.90 28.21
N GLY A 64 4.53 -14.02 28.29
CA GLY A 64 3.26 -14.28 28.98
C GLY A 64 3.18 -13.52 30.30
N SER A 65 2.32 -13.90 31.24
CA SER A 65 2.06 -13.12 32.47
C SER A 65 1.85 -14.01 33.68
N ASN A 66 2.18 -13.55 34.89
CA ASN A 66 1.78 -14.19 36.14
C ASN A 66 0.58 -13.49 36.84
N TYR A 67 0.19 -12.29 36.39
CA TYR A 67 -0.70 -11.41 37.15
C TYR A 67 -2.05 -11.11 36.48
N GLY A 68 -2.20 -11.32 35.17
CA GLY A 68 -3.50 -11.15 34.51
C GLY A 68 -3.51 -11.69 33.09
N ASN A 69 -4.51 -11.28 32.30
CA ASN A 69 -4.72 -11.86 30.98
C ASN A 69 -3.72 -11.31 29.98
N VAL A 70 -3.19 -12.20 29.15
CA VAL A 70 -2.29 -11.81 28.09
C VAL A 70 -2.41 -12.74 26.89
N GLU A 71 -2.32 -12.14 25.71
CA GLU A 71 -2.16 -12.85 24.45
C GLU A 71 -0.85 -12.39 23.82
N VAL A 72 0.06 -13.32 23.56
CA VAL A 72 1.33 -13.05 22.87
C VAL A 72 1.36 -13.85 21.58
N ASN A 73 1.53 -13.17 20.44
CA ASN A 73 1.63 -13.76 19.11
C ASN A 73 3.03 -13.49 18.56
N ILE A 74 3.77 -14.54 18.23
CA ILE A 74 5.12 -14.46 17.68
C ILE A 74 5.13 -15.22 16.36
N LYS A 75 5.51 -14.55 15.27
CA LYS A 75 5.49 -15.14 13.94
C LYS A 75 6.59 -14.63 13.01
N ASP A 76 6.67 -15.18 11.81
CA ASP A 76 7.65 -14.83 10.78
C ASP A 76 9.11 -15.15 11.21
N ASN A 77 10.05 -14.20 11.14
CA ASN A 77 11.49 -14.38 11.35
C ASN A 77 11.96 -13.76 12.67
N VAL A 78 11.35 -14.19 13.77
CA VAL A 78 11.61 -13.59 15.09
C VAL A 78 12.62 -14.39 15.88
N THR A 79 13.63 -13.71 16.44
CA THR A 79 14.56 -14.27 17.42
C THR A 79 14.35 -13.64 18.78
N ILE A 80 14.21 -14.46 19.83
CA ILE A 80 14.06 -14.00 21.22
C ILE A 80 15.08 -14.72 22.10
N ASP A 81 16.02 -13.99 22.67
CA ASP A 81 17.05 -14.53 23.54
C ASP A 81 17.04 -13.82 24.90
N ALA A 82 17.55 -14.50 25.92
CA ALA A 82 17.95 -13.80 27.14
C ALA A 82 19.19 -12.93 26.85
N LYS A 83 19.33 -11.82 27.59
CA LYS A 83 20.42 -10.88 27.36
C LYS A 83 21.80 -11.45 27.71
N ASP A 84 21.92 -12.12 28.86
CA ASP A 84 23.15 -12.72 29.36
C ASP A 84 22.84 -14.00 30.16
N GLU A 85 23.83 -14.90 30.30
CA GLU A 85 23.73 -16.07 31.17
C GLU A 85 23.50 -15.64 32.63
N GLY A 86 22.28 -15.86 33.13
CA GLY A 86 21.89 -15.51 34.49
C GLY A 86 21.11 -14.21 34.66
N THR A 87 20.89 -13.46 33.57
CA THR A 87 19.86 -12.38 33.52
C THR A 87 18.56 -12.85 32.87
N SER A 88 18.53 -14.08 32.33
CA SER A 88 17.28 -14.84 32.20
C SER A 88 16.66 -15.03 33.59
N ILE A 89 15.34 -15.16 33.68
CA ILE A 89 14.57 -15.19 34.94
C ILE A 89 15.28 -16.05 36.00
N ARG A 90 16.03 -15.37 36.85
CA ARG A 90 16.78 -15.98 37.93
C ARG A 90 16.57 -15.15 39.16
N TYR A 91 16.42 -15.89 40.25
CA TYR A 91 16.42 -15.41 41.61
C TYR A 91 15.14 -14.67 42.02
N GLU A 92 14.45 -15.26 43.00
CA GLU A 92 13.38 -14.68 43.84
C GLU A 92 11.94 -14.68 43.30
N GLY A 93 11.70 -14.97 42.01
CA GLY A 93 10.39 -14.77 41.37
C GLY A 93 9.53 -16.00 41.07
N GLY A 94 10.06 -17.23 41.12
CA GLY A 94 9.29 -18.47 40.96
C GLY A 94 8.35 -18.49 39.76
N GLY A 95 8.82 -18.62 38.53
CA GLY A 95 7.85 -18.81 37.43
C GLY A 95 8.43 -19.37 36.14
N SER A 96 7.67 -19.28 35.05
CA SER A 96 7.89 -20.06 33.82
C SER A 96 8.63 -19.29 32.74
N GLY A 97 9.38 -19.99 31.88
CA GLY A 97 9.97 -19.33 30.71
C GLY A 97 8.90 -18.71 29.80
N ILE A 98 7.90 -19.51 29.43
CA ILE A 98 6.79 -19.10 28.56
C ILE A 98 5.45 -19.49 29.21
N GLY A 99 4.48 -18.58 29.17
CA GLY A 99 3.09 -18.76 29.57
C GLY A 99 2.68 -18.05 30.87
N GLY A 100 1.89 -18.73 31.69
CA GLY A 100 1.18 -18.19 32.84
C GLY A 100 1.81 -18.39 34.23
N GLY A 101 2.76 -19.31 34.40
CA GLY A 101 3.18 -19.77 35.74
C GLY A 101 2.18 -20.74 36.39
N ASP A 102 2.18 -20.85 37.73
CA ASP A 102 1.21 -21.67 38.48
C ASP A 102 -0.18 -20.99 38.45
N ILE A 103 -1.05 -21.45 37.55
CA ILE A 103 -2.41 -20.94 37.42
C ILE A 103 -3.32 -21.76 38.33
N ARG A 104 -3.80 -21.10 39.40
CA ARG A 104 -5.02 -21.43 40.16
C ARG A 104 -6.08 -22.05 39.25
N GLY A 105 -6.47 -23.33 39.38
CA GLY A 105 -7.58 -23.90 38.60
C GLY A 105 -8.93 -23.19 38.81
N ASP A 106 -9.01 -22.37 39.86
CA ASP A 106 -10.12 -21.49 40.23
C ASP A 106 -9.98 -20.04 39.70
N SER A 107 -8.88 -19.72 39.00
CA SER A 107 -8.67 -18.38 38.44
C SER A 107 -9.28 -18.26 37.04
N ASN A 108 -10.06 -17.20 36.79
CA ASN A 108 -10.57 -16.85 35.45
C ASN A 108 -9.49 -16.21 34.55
N ARG A 109 -8.21 -16.53 34.77
CA ARG A 109 -7.08 -15.90 34.08
C ARG A 109 -6.79 -16.64 32.77
N LYS A 110 -6.70 -15.90 31.66
CA LYS A 110 -6.36 -16.42 30.33
C LYS A 110 -5.00 -15.92 29.89
N VAL A 111 -4.02 -16.83 29.80
CA VAL A 111 -2.71 -16.56 29.18
C VAL A 111 -2.57 -17.46 27.96
N VAL A 112 -2.44 -16.83 26.79
CA VAL A 112 -2.23 -17.50 25.51
C VAL A 112 -0.91 -17.04 24.92
N VAL A 113 -0.05 -17.98 24.52
CA VAL A 113 1.15 -17.70 23.76
C VAL A 113 1.15 -18.53 22.49
N ASN A 114 1.09 -17.86 21.34
CA ASN A 114 1.13 -18.47 20.01
C ASN A 114 2.50 -18.19 19.39
N ILE A 115 3.18 -19.25 18.96
CA ILE A 115 4.53 -19.19 18.38
C ILE A 115 4.49 -19.95 17.07
N ASP A 116 4.61 -19.26 15.94
CA ASP A 116 4.45 -19.90 14.62
C ASP A 116 5.26 -19.17 13.55
N GLY A 117 6.31 -19.80 13.04
CA GLY A 117 7.10 -19.26 11.93
C GLY A 117 6.34 -19.19 10.61
N GLY A 118 5.19 -19.88 10.50
CA GLY A 118 4.46 -20.02 9.25
C GLY A 118 5.30 -20.76 8.20
N THR A 119 4.93 -20.70 6.92
CA THR A 119 5.57 -21.50 5.86
C THR A 119 7.02 -21.12 5.58
N ASN A 120 7.34 -19.83 5.65
CA ASN A 120 8.61 -19.26 5.17
C ASN A 120 9.45 -18.59 6.27
N GLY A 121 8.89 -18.39 7.45
CA GLY A 121 9.57 -17.78 8.58
C GLY A 121 10.16 -18.84 9.52
N LYS A 122 11.10 -18.43 10.37
CA LYS A 122 11.59 -19.25 11.47
C LYS A 122 11.59 -18.45 12.76
N VAL A 123 10.77 -18.86 13.72
CA VAL A 123 10.81 -18.30 15.07
C VAL A 123 11.83 -19.06 15.89
N LYS A 124 12.76 -18.34 16.51
CA LYS A 124 13.82 -18.89 17.34
C LYS A 124 13.74 -18.29 18.74
N ILE A 125 13.64 -19.14 19.75
CA ILE A 125 13.57 -18.72 21.13
C ILE A 125 14.65 -19.44 21.92
N GLY A 126 15.56 -18.66 22.49
CA GLY A 126 16.73 -19.13 23.22
C GLY A 126 17.82 -19.73 22.34
N ASP A 127 17.92 -19.34 21.06
CA ASP A 127 18.91 -19.89 20.12
C ASP A 127 20.34 -19.66 20.60
N TYR A 128 20.64 -18.44 21.03
CA TYR A 128 21.95 -18.03 21.51
C TYR A 128 22.07 -18.08 23.04
N ILE A 129 21.06 -17.60 23.77
CA ILE A 129 21.04 -17.66 25.24
C ILE A 129 19.65 -18.12 25.68
N GLU A 130 19.58 -19.27 26.34
CA GLU A 130 18.32 -19.95 26.59
C GLU A 130 17.44 -19.23 27.62
N ILE A 131 16.12 -19.42 27.45
CA ILE A 131 15.15 -19.00 28.45
C ILE A 131 15.16 -19.98 29.63
N VAL A 132 15.21 -19.42 30.84
CA VAL A 132 15.20 -20.16 32.10
C VAL A 132 13.89 -19.94 32.83
N GLY A 133 13.34 -21.01 33.43
CA GLY A 133 12.17 -20.96 34.30
C GLY A 133 12.34 -21.87 35.53
N GLU A 134 11.82 -21.44 36.67
CA GLU A 134 11.88 -22.16 37.97
C GLU A 134 10.79 -23.23 38.09
N TYR A 135 9.55 -22.94 37.68
CA TYR A 135 8.42 -23.89 37.77
C TYR A 135 8.15 -24.68 36.49
N GLY A 136 8.99 -24.48 35.48
CA GLY A 136 8.91 -25.15 34.18
C GLY A 136 9.26 -24.21 33.04
N ALA A 137 9.73 -24.80 31.95
CA ALA A 137 10.10 -24.06 30.75
C ALA A 137 8.86 -23.42 30.10
N ILE A 138 7.79 -24.20 29.95
CA ILE A 138 6.48 -23.75 29.50
C ILE A 138 5.45 -24.11 30.57
N SER A 139 4.64 -23.16 31.03
CA SER A 139 3.52 -23.46 31.93
C SER A 139 2.45 -22.39 31.90
N GLY A 140 1.22 -22.71 32.32
CA GLY A 140 0.07 -21.83 32.39
C GLY A 140 -0.79 -21.81 31.12
N THR A 141 -2.04 -22.27 31.29
CA THR A 141 -3.22 -22.22 30.40
C THR A 141 -3.10 -22.64 28.93
N GLU A 142 -2.45 -21.87 28.05
CA GLU A 142 -2.47 -22.17 26.61
C GLU A 142 -1.18 -21.74 25.90
N VAL A 143 -0.39 -22.70 25.44
CA VAL A 143 0.80 -22.42 24.62
C VAL A 143 0.72 -23.25 23.35
N ASN A 144 0.66 -22.55 22.21
CA ASN A 144 0.47 -23.14 20.89
C ASN A 144 1.76 -22.95 20.10
N ILE A 145 2.38 -24.06 19.70
CA ILE A 145 3.60 -24.05 18.90
C ILE A 145 3.21 -24.53 17.50
N GLY A 146 3.30 -23.64 16.53
CA GLY A 146 3.04 -23.87 15.11
C GLY A 146 4.27 -24.39 14.38
N ASP A 147 4.39 -24.02 13.11
CA ASP A 147 5.40 -24.54 12.20
C ASP A 147 6.71 -23.74 12.31
N ASN A 148 7.83 -24.36 11.93
CA ASN A 148 9.14 -23.70 11.83
C ASN A 148 9.59 -22.99 13.12
N VAL A 149 9.40 -23.62 14.29
CA VAL A 149 9.81 -23.05 15.59
C VAL A 149 11.04 -23.76 16.15
N LEU A 150 12.07 -23.01 16.50
CA LEU A 150 13.16 -23.48 17.35
C LEU A 150 12.97 -22.93 18.77
N LEU A 151 12.92 -23.81 19.75
CA LEU A 151 12.75 -23.44 21.16
C LEU A 151 13.77 -24.19 22.02
N LYS A 152 14.76 -23.47 22.53
CA LYS A 152 15.76 -23.99 23.48
C LYS A 152 15.48 -23.44 24.86
N MET A 153 15.31 -24.35 25.82
CA MET A 153 14.93 -23.98 27.19
C MET A 153 15.75 -24.72 28.22
N LYS A 154 16.06 -24.04 29.34
CA LYS A 154 16.91 -24.56 30.40
C LYS A 154 16.19 -24.47 31.75
N PRO A 155 15.98 -25.59 32.47
CA PRO A 155 15.39 -25.54 33.81
C PRO A 155 16.34 -24.93 34.84
N TRP A 156 15.78 -24.30 35.87
CA TRP A 156 16.56 -23.65 36.92
C TRP A 156 17.06 -24.62 38.01
N GLY A 157 16.22 -25.58 38.46
CA GLY A 157 16.44 -26.36 39.69
C GLY A 157 17.30 -27.62 39.51
N SER A 158 16.71 -28.69 38.97
CA SER A 158 17.40 -29.97 38.75
C SER A 158 17.81 -30.07 37.28
N PRO A 159 19.08 -30.42 36.98
CA PRO A 159 19.50 -30.73 35.64
C PRO A 159 18.76 -31.91 35.02
N ASP A 160 17.98 -32.71 35.76
CA ASP A 160 17.42 -33.99 35.26
C ASP A 160 15.92 -33.95 34.94
N ASP A 161 15.27 -32.82 35.20
CA ASP A 161 13.82 -32.69 35.13
C ASP A 161 13.34 -32.29 33.73
N LYS A 162 12.26 -32.92 33.26
CA LYS A 162 11.74 -32.75 31.89
C LYS A 162 10.45 -31.89 31.96
N TYR A 163 10.52 -30.61 31.61
CA TYR A 163 9.46 -29.63 31.94
C TYR A 163 8.58 -29.15 30.77
N ILE A 164 8.51 -29.89 29.66
CA ILE A 164 7.63 -29.55 28.52
C ILE A 164 6.47 -30.55 28.44
N ASN A 165 5.33 -30.26 29.06
CA ASN A 165 4.16 -31.13 28.98
C ASN A 165 3.36 -30.82 27.69
N VAL A 166 3.14 -31.83 26.84
CA VAL A 166 2.40 -31.71 25.57
C VAL A 166 1.12 -32.53 25.68
N ASN A 167 -0.05 -31.87 25.71
CA ASN A 167 -1.39 -32.48 25.69
C ASN A 167 -1.63 -33.75 26.54
N GLY A 168 -0.86 -33.96 27.62
CA GLY A 168 -1.06 -35.09 28.54
C GLY A 168 -0.83 -36.49 27.96
N ALA A 169 -0.27 -36.66 26.75
CA ALA A 169 -0.05 -37.98 26.13
C ALA A 169 1.30 -38.10 25.38
N GLU A 170 1.90 -39.28 25.50
CA GLU A 170 3.12 -39.86 24.88
C GLU A 170 4.09 -38.96 24.07
N ALA A 171 4.70 -38.01 24.76
CA ALA A 171 6.16 -37.91 24.77
C ALA A 171 6.56 -37.88 26.24
N ALA A 172 7.41 -38.79 26.73
CA ALA A 172 7.72 -38.86 28.16
C ALA A 172 8.53 -37.63 28.64
N VAL A 173 7.81 -36.55 28.95
CA VAL A 173 8.29 -35.28 29.51
C VAL A 173 7.48 -34.98 30.78
N GLY A 174 8.10 -35.14 31.95
CA GLY A 174 7.55 -34.89 33.30
C GLY A 174 8.69 -34.69 34.33
N THR A 175 8.46 -34.17 35.54
CA THR A 175 7.18 -33.93 36.23
C THR A 175 7.18 -32.59 36.96
N ARG A 176 5.98 -32.00 37.03
CA ARG A 176 5.69 -30.81 37.81
C ARG A 176 5.41 -31.23 39.25
N ASN A 177 6.10 -30.64 40.22
CA ASN A 177 5.89 -30.96 41.64
C ASN A 177 4.53 -30.49 42.20
N ASN A 178 3.69 -29.81 41.39
CA ASN A 178 2.31 -29.43 41.70
C ASN A 178 1.36 -29.87 40.55
N PRO A 179 0.56 -30.94 40.74
CA PRO A 179 -0.40 -31.42 39.74
C PRO A 179 -1.51 -30.42 39.41
N ALA A 180 -1.81 -29.48 40.32
CA ALA A 180 -2.87 -28.48 40.12
C ALA A 180 -2.47 -27.36 39.16
N ALA A 181 -1.19 -27.30 38.78
CA ALA A 181 -0.63 -26.03 38.37
C ALA A 181 -0.86 -25.66 36.90
N GLY A 182 -1.53 -26.41 36.00
CA GLY A 182 -1.87 -25.96 34.62
C GLY A 182 -0.70 -25.60 33.66
N GLY A 183 -0.53 -26.30 32.54
CA GLY A 183 0.56 -26.05 31.59
C GLY A 183 0.69 -27.19 30.59
N LEU A 184 0.11 -26.97 29.40
CA LEU A 184 0.12 -27.89 28.28
C LEU A 184 0.56 -27.10 27.04
N VAL A 185 1.48 -27.65 26.27
CA VAL A 185 1.63 -27.31 24.86
C VAL A 185 0.47 -27.96 24.14
N ASN A 186 -0.42 -27.15 23.54
CA ASN A 186 -1.65 -27.67 22.94
C ASN A 186 -1.48 -28.09 21.48
N THR A 187 -0.50 -27.51 20.80
CA THR A 187 -0.18 -27.83 19.41
C THR A 187 1.32 -27.83 19.23
N ILE A 188 1.81 -28.74 18.38
CA ILE A 188 3.17 -28.73 17.86
C ILE A 188 3.06 -28.90 16.35
N GLY A 189 3.43 -27.86 15.62
CA GLY A 189 3.51 -27.86 14.16
C GLY A 189 4.78 -28.54 13.63
N ASP A 190 4.95 -28.42 12.32
CA ASP A 190 5.94 -29.10 11.52
C ASP A 190 7.28 -28.32 11.53
N ASN A 191 8.40 -29.01 11.30
CA ASN A 191 9.76 -28.43 11.36
C ASN A 191 10.08 -27.68 12.67
N THR A 192 9.58 -28.19 13.80
CA THR A 192 9.67 -27.58 15.12
C THR A 192 10.67 -28.30 16.05
N GLU A 193 11.68 -27.59 16.52
CA GLU A 193 12.75 -28.13 17.34
C GLU A 193 12.60 -27.70 18.79
N LEU A 194 12.20 -28.62 19.66
CA LEU A 194 12.12 -28.37 21.10
C LEU A 194 13.35 -28.97 21.78
N TRP A 195 14.10 -28.15 22.52
CA TRP A 195 15.29 -28.59 23.23
C TRP A 195 15.18 -28.33 24.73
N TYR A 196 15.62 -29.31 25.52
CA TYR A 196 15.69 -29.24 26.98
C TYR A 196 17.09 -29.63 27.46
N TYR A 197 17.44 -29.26 28.69
CA TYR A 197 18.69 -29.70 29.30
C TYR A 197 18.47 -30.87 30.24
N LYS A 198 19.30 -31.90 30.11
CA LYS A 198 19.41 -33.03 31.04
C LYS A 198 20.87 -33.20 31.47
N ARG A 199 21.21 -33.26 32.77
CA ARG A 199 22.59 -33.45 33.27
C ARG A 199 23.62 -32.46 32.72
N GLY A 200 23.20 -31.23 32.40
CA GLY A 200 24.08 -30.22 31.79
C GLY A 200 24.35 -30.44 30.28
N VAL A 201 23.68 -31.42 29.66
CA VAL A 201 23.73 -31.69 28.22
C VAL A 201 22.40 -31.30 27.59
N GLN A 202 22.43 -30.73 26.39
CA GLN A 202 21.23 -30.38 25.65
C GLN A 202 20.65 -31.62 24.95
N HIS A 203 19.35 -31.84 25.08
CA HIS A 203 18.59 -32.94 24.51
C HIS A 203 17.45 -32.39 23.66
N LYS A 204 17.21 -33.01 22.50
CA LYS A 204 16.10 -32.66 21.60
C LYS A 204 14.86 -33.49 21.96
N ILE A 205 13.71 -32.85 22.13
CA ILE A 205 12.40 -33.49 22.06
C ILE A 205 12.03 -33.50 20.59
N VAL A 206 12.08 -34.69 20.00
CA VAL A 206 11.73 -34.87 18.59
C VAL A 206 10.28 -35.30 18.52
N HIS A 207 9.40 -34.39 18.10
CA HIS A 207 8.06 -34.75 17.65
C HIS A 207 8.20 -35.59 16.38
N GLY A 208 7.28 -36.54 16.12
CA GLY A 208 7.44 -37.55 15.05
C GLY A 208 7.90 -37.00 13.69
N LYS A 209 7.44 -35.80 13.33
CA LYS A 209 7.78 -35.10 12.07
C LYS A 209 9.15 -34.41 12.02
N ASN A 210 9.86 -34.28 13.15
CA ASN A 210 11.12 -33.51 13.28
C ASN A 210 12.39 -34.39 13.31
N VAL A 211 12.23 -35.70 13.10
CA VAL A 211 13.32 -36.68 12.91
C VAL A 211 13.73 -36.78 11.43
N CYS A 212 13.13 -35.93 10.59
CA CYS A 212 13.20 -36.06 9.16
C CYS A 212 14.43 -35.38 8.56
N THR A 213 15.37 -36.19 8.06
CA THR A 213 16.39 -35.68 7.14
C THR A 213 15.70 -35.31 5.83
N LYS A 214 15.57 -34.02 5.58
CA LYS A 214 14.97 -33.43 4.39
C LYS A 214 15.77 -33.84 3.15
N ASN A 215 15.24 -34.78 2.37
CA ASN A 215 15.82 -35.19 1.10
C ASN A 215 14.93 -34.68 -0.03
N GLU A 216 15.51 -33.94 -0.99
CA GLU A 216 14.77 -33.54 -2.19
C GLU A 216 14.44 -34.79 -3.01
N ILE A 217 13.14 -35.02 -3.25
CA ILE A 217 12.66 -36.17 -4.04
C ILE A 217 12.16 -35.75 -5.41
N ASN A 218 11.68 -34.51 -5.56
CA ASN A 218 11.26 -33.98 -6.85
C ASN A 218 11.28 -32.45 -6.85
N ARG A 219 11.30 -31.84 -8.03
CA ARG A 219 11.35 -30.38 -8.21
C ARG A 219 10.68 -29.97 -9.51
N GLN A 220 10.05 -28.81 -9.47
CA GLN A 220 9.69 -28.02 -10.64
C GLN A 220 10.30 -26.62 -10.48
N GLU A 221 11.13 -26.21 -11.44
CA GLU A 221 11.66 -24.85 -11.44
C GLU A 221 10.53 -23.84 -11.72
N PRO A 222 10.53 -22.67 -11.06
CA PRO A 222 9.58 -21.61 -11.35
C PRO A 222 9.77 -21.07 -12.77
N THR A 223 8.70 -20.56 -13.37
CA THR A 223 8.75 -19.79 -14.61
C THR A 223 8.52 -18.30 -14.32
N CYS A 224 8.47 -17.46 -15.35
CA CYS A 224 8.13 -16.04 -15.16
C CYS A 224 6.70 -15.84 -14.62
N THR A 225 5.77 -16.75 -14.95
CA THR A 225 4.35 -16.63 -14.62
C THR A 225 3.85 -17.68 -13.62
N GLU A 226 4.50 -18.83 -13.52
CA GLU A 226 4.09 -19.94 -12.67
C GLU A 226 5.09 -20.17 -11.54
N GLU A 227 4.57 -20.37 -10.33
CA GLU A 227 5.37 -20.78 -9.18
C GLU A 227 5.99 -22.17 -9.42
N GLY A 228 7.24 -22.31 -8.99
CA GLY A 228 7.92 -23.60 -8.91
C GLY A 228 7.65 -24.26 -7.57
N TRP A 229 8.21 -25.45 -7.38
CA TRP A 229 8.14 -26.13 -6.10
C TRP A 229 9.26 -27.14 -5.94
N VAL A 230 9.59 -27.45 -4.69
CA VAL A 230 10.48 -28.53 -4.33
C VAL A 230 9.73 -29.48 -3.41
N LYS A 231 9.65 -30.75 -3.82
CA LYS A 231 9.06 -31.81 -3.01
C LYS A 231 10.17 -32.53 -2.27
N TYR A 232 9.97 -32.64 -0.97
CA TYR A 232 10.86 -33.32 -0.05
C TYR A 232 10.21 -34.60 0.44
N GLY A 233 11.04 -35.62 0.59
CA GLY A 233 10.70 -36.88 1.20
C GLY A 233 11.59 -37.10 2.40
N CYS A 234 11.01 -37.69 3.42
CA CYS A 234 11.72 -38.15 4.60
C CYS A 234 11.55 -39.65 4.74
N THR A 235 12.69 -40.33 4.76
CA THR A 235 12.83 -41.67 5.32
C THR A 235 13.97 -41.58 6.33
N TYR A 236 13.65 -41.70 7.62
CA TYR A 236 14.57 -42.08 8.71
C TYR A 236 15.48 -41.00 9.37
N GLU A 237 15.51 -41.02 10.72
CA GLU A 237 16.68 -41.42 11.54
C GLU A 237 16.18 -42.08 12.84
N SER A 238 16.62 -43.30 13.15
CA SER A 238 16.23 -43.96 14.40
C SER A 238 16.92 -43.32 15.59
N ASP A 239 16.13 -42.82 16.54
CA ASP A 239 16.56 -42.80 17.93
C ASP A 239 15.58 -43.66 18.74
N ARG A 240 16.09 -44.48 19.67
CA ARG A 240 15.35 -45.59 20.33
C ARG A 240 14.20 -45.15 21.27
N HIS A 241 13.72 -43.93 21.13
CA HIS A 241 12.74 -43.28 22.02
C HIS A 241 11.63 -42.52 21.28
N ALA A 242 11.56 -42.62 19.94
CA ALA A 242 10.51 -41.99 19.14
C ALA A 242 9.23 -42.84 19.13
N THR A 243 8.07 -42.17 19.25
CA THR A 243 6.74 -42.80 19.35
C THR A 243 6.25 -43.40 18.02
N ALA A 244 6.84 -43.00 16.88
CA ALA A 244 6.52 -43.49 15.53
C ALA A 244 7.82 -43.87 14.77
N PRO A 245 8.35 -45.08 15.00
CA PRO A 245 9.68 -45.48 14.52
C PRO A 245 9.79 -45.69 13.00
N GLU A 246 8.65 -45.75 12.28
CA GLU A 246 8.58 -45.87 10.82
C GLU A 246 7.49 -44.94 10.28
N HIS A 247 7.86 -43.92 9.51
CA HIS A 247 6.94 -43.09 8.73
C HIS A 247 7.61 -42.66 7.42
N ILE A 248 6.79 -42.44 6.39
CA ILE A 248 7.18 -41.85 5.11
C ILE A 248 6.37 -40.57 5.00
N ASP A 249 7.02 -39.44 5.24
CA ASP A 249 6.40 -38.13 5.09
C ASP A 249 6.94 -37.45 3.84
N GLU A 250 6.03 -36.90 3.05
CA GLU A 250 6.33 -36.10 1.87
C GLU A 250 5.68 -34.72 2.02
N TRP A 251 6.42 -33.67 1.72
CA TRP A 251 5.88 -32.30 1.71
C TRP A 251 6.46 -31.51 0.54
N THR A 252 5.81 -30.40 0.21
CA THR A 252 6.19 -29.54 -0.92
C THR A 252 6.37 -28.11 -0.43
N GLU A 253 7.50 -27.50 -0.78
CA GLU A 253 7.77 -26.08 -0.56
C GLU A 253 7.68 -25.34 -1.91
N THR A 254 6.98 -24.21 -1.93
CA THR A 254 6.77 -23.42 -3.14
C THR A 254 7.96 -22.49 -3.41
N ILE A 255 8.38 -22.38 -4.67
CA ILE A 255 9.33 -21.37 -5.13
C ILE A 255 8.54 -20.29 -5.87
N PRO A 256 8.61 -19.01 -5.47
CA PRO A 256 7.91 -17.93 -6.16
C PRO A 256 8.26 -17.87 -7.66
N ALA A 257 7.30 -17.44 -8.48
CA ALA A 257 7.54 -17.15 -9.89
C ALA A 257 8.66 -16.10 -10.03
N LEU A 258 9.47 -16.21 -11.08
CA LEU A 258 10.65 -15.36 -11.28
C LEU A 258 10.30 -13.88 -11.55
N GLY A 259 9.05 -13.61 -11.94
CA GLY A 259 8.62 -12.31 -12.41
C GLY A 259 9.21 -11.96 -13.79
N HIS A 260 8.62 -10.97 -14.42
CA HIS A 260 9.10 -10.44 -15.68
C HIS A 260 10.05 -9.25 -15.44
N ASP A 261 11.14 -9.21 -16.20
CA ASP A 261 12.04 -8.06 -16.27
C ASP A 261 11.75 -7.32 -17.57
N TRP A 262 10.92 -6.29 -17.46
CA TRP A 262 10.32 -5.62 -18.61
C TRP A 262 11.21 -4.52 -19.16
N LYS A 263 11.42 -4.55 -20.48
CA LYS A 263 12.12 -3.51 -21.23
C LYS A 263 11.24 -2.97 -22.34
N ASP A 264 11.28 -1.66 -22.49
CA ASP A 264 10.65 -1.00 -23.62
C ASP A 264 11.23 -1.51 -24.95
N ASN A 265 10.37 -1.86 -25.89
CA ASN A 265 10.78 -2.36 -27.21
C ASN A 265 10.59 -1.31 -28.33
N GLY A 266 10.12 -0.10 -27.99
CA GLY A 266 9.96 1.01 -28.93
C GLY A 266 8.65 1.00 -29.73
N ASP A 267 7.80 0.00 -29.55
CA ASP A 267 6.42 -0.03 -30.05
C ASP A 267 5.42 0.25 -28.90
N ALA A 268 4.12 -0.02 -29.08
CA ALA A 268 3.09 0.17 -28.05
C ALA A 268 3.20 -0.80 -26.84
N ASN A 269 4.28 -1.59 -26.75
CA ASN A 269 4.44 -2.70 -25.81
C ASN A 269 5.86 -2.69 -25.20
N HIS A 270 6.06 -3.46 -24.15
CA HIS A 270 7.37 -3.81 -23.61
C HIS A 270 7.58 -5.34 -23.69
N ILE A 271 8.83 -5.77 -23.74
CA ILE A 271 9.26 -7.17 -23.85
C ILE A 271 9.99 -7.61 -22.58
N CYS A 272 9.79 -8.85 -22.15
CA CYS A 272 10.58 -9.46 -21.08
C CYS A 272 11.79 -10.18 -21.66
N ASP A 273 12.99 -9.88 -21.16
CA ASP A 273 14.24 -10.47 -21.67
C ASP A 273 14.34 -11.99 -21.41
N ARG A 274 13.66 -12.49 -20.38
CA ARG A 274 13.77 -13.90 -19.96
C ARG A 274 13.04 -14.86 -20.90
N ASP A 275 11.85 -14.49 -21.34
CA ASP A 275 10.92 -15.36 -22.08
C ASP A 275 10.39 -14.72 -23.37
N HIS A 276 10.84 -13.51 -23.71
CA HIS A 276 10.53 -12.78 -24.95
C HIS A 276 9.04 -12.52 -25.16
N VAL A 277 8.23 -12.59 -24.10
CA VAL A 277 6.81 -12.22 -24.17
C VAL A 277 6.66 -10.72 -24.20
N THR A 278 5.61 -10.24 -24.87
CA THR A 278 5.30 -8.82 -24.99
C THR A 278 4.01 -8.48 -24.26
N ALA A 279 3.99 -7.35 -23.54
CA ALA A 279 2.81 -6.83 -22.87
C ALA A 279 2.63 -5.33 -23.19
N ALA A 280 1.39 -4.87 -23.23
CA ALA A 280 1.09 -3.46 -23.43
C ALA A 280 1.58 -2.63 -22.24
N HIS A 281 2.01 -1.39 -22.49
CA HIS A 281 2.39 -0.50 -21.41
C HIS A 281 1.21 -0.26 -20.46
N THR A 282 1.49 -0.46 -19.16
CA THR A 282 0.58 -0.05 -18.10
C THR A 282 1.02 1.30 -17.62
N TYR A 283 0.41 2.35 -18.14
CA TYR A 283 0.74 3.72 -17.78
C TYR A 283 -0.03 4.22 -16.56
N GLY A 284 0.63 5.02 -15.74
CA GLY A 284 0.00 5.78 -14.68
C GLY A 284 -0.74 7.02 -15.17
N GLU A 285 -1.16 7.85 -14.20
CA GLU A 285 -1.84 9.12 -14.46
C GLU A 285 -0.94 10.13 -15.20
N TRP A 286 -1.56 10.93 -16.05
CA TRP A 286 -0.90 12.04 -16.74
C TRP A 286 -0.51 13.14 -15.76
N THR A 287 0.72 13.62 -15.90
CA THR A 287 1.26 14.74 -15.13
C THR A 287 1.70 15.84 -16.08
N THR A 288 1.25 17.07 -15.85
CA THR A 288 1.73 18.24 -16.60
C THR A 288 3.16 18.56 -16.17
N VAL A 289 4.10 18.49 -17.13
CA VAL A 289 5.51 18.83 -16.89
C VAL A 289 5.86 20.22 -17.37
N LYS A 290 5.04 20.79 -18.25
CA LYS A 290 5.16 22.16 -18.71
C LYS A 290 3.77 22.72 -18.96
N GLU A 291 3.39 23.77 -18.23
CA GLU A 291 2.12 24.45 -18.47
C GLU A 291 2.10 25.14 -19.83
N ALA A 292 0.93 25.16 -20.47
CA ALA A 292 0.72 25.95 -21.67
C ALA A 292 0.60 27.44 -21.31
N THR A 293 1.03 28.30 -22.23
CA THR A 293 0.92 29.77 -22.11
C THR A 293 0.14 30.33 -23.29
N CYS A 294 -0.05 31.65 -23.35
CA CYS A 294 -0.76 32.27 -24.47
C CYS A 294 -0.11 32.01 -25.83
N THR A 295 1.23 31.92 -25.88
CA THR A 295 1.98 31.82 -27.14
C THR A 295 2.79 30.52 -27.28
N ALA A 296 3.02 29.79 -26.19
CA ALA A 296 3.79 28.55 -26.20
C ALA A 296 2.96 27.38 -25.71
N ALA A 297 3.04 26.27 -26.44
CA ALA A 297 2.48 24.99 -26.05
C ALA A 297 3.14 24.45 -24.77
N GLY A 298 2.32 23.79 -23.95
CA GLY A 298 2.72 23.01 -22.79
C GLY A 298 2.99 21.54 -23.15
N GLN A 299 3.23 20.72 -22.13
CA GLN A 299 3.51 19.30 -22.27
C GLN A 299 3.06 18.55 -21.02
N LYS A 300 2.43 17.40 -21.22
CA LYS A 300 2.16 16.41 -20.17
C LYS A 300 2.86 15.09 -20.50
N GLN A 301 3.13 14.29 -19.48
CA GLN A 301 3.71 12.96 -19.62
C GLN A 301 3.10 11.98 -18.63
N HIS A 302 3.22 10.69 -18.92
CA HIS A 302 2.99 9.62 -17.94
C HIS A 302 4.03 8.52 -18.11
N THR A 303 4.22 7.73 -17.06
CA THR A 303 5.28 6.71 -17.00
C THR A 303 4.66 5.32 -16.82
N CYS A 304 5.18 4.35 -17.57
CA CYS A 304 4.80 2.96 -17.41
C CYS A 304 5.34 2.41 -16.09
N THR A 305 4.48 1.82 -15.28
CA THR A 305 4.85 1.28 -13.95
C THR A 305 5.73 0.04 -14.02
N GLU A 306 5.70 -0.67 -15.15
CA GLU A 306 6.40 -1.94 -15.34
C GLU A 306 7.82 -1.78 -15.91
N CYS A 307 7.99 -0.92 -16.92
CA CYS A 307 9.27 -0.78 -17.64
C CYS A 307 9.88 0.64 -17.57
N GLY A 308 9.19 1.61 -17.00
CA GLY A 308 9.68 2.99 -16.88
C GLY A 308 9.65 3.82 -18.17
N HIS A 309 9.10 3.30 -19.27
CA HIS A 309 8.89 4.08 -20.50
C HIS A 309 8.04 5.33 -20.21
N VAL A 310 8.38 6.46 -20.84
CA VAL A 310 7.69 7.74 -20.68
C VAL A 310 7.07 8.15 -22.00
N GLU A 311 5.74 8.25 -22.01
CA GLU A 311 5.00 8.82 -23.14
C GLU A 311 4.66 10.28 -22.85
N THR A 312 4.79 11.14 -23.86
CA THR A 312 4.58 12.59 -23.74
C THR A 312 3.58 13.09 -24.77
N GLU A 313 2.73 14.03 -24.37
CA GLU A 313 1.73 14.66 -25.23
C GLU A 313 1.81 16.19 -25.13
N VAL A 314 1.59 16.88 -26.25
CA VAL A 314 1.62 18.34 -26.34
C VAL A 314 0.29 18.92 -25.85
N ILE A 315 0.36 19.93 -24.98
CA ILE A 315 -0.80 20.73 -24.59
C ILE A 315 -0.81 21.98 -25.48
N PRO A 316 -1.84 22.23 -26.30
CA PRO A 316 -1.89 23.42 -27.16
C PRO A 316 -1.73 24.73 -26.38
N ALA A 317 -1.18 25.76 -27.03
CA ALA A 317 -1.13 27.11 -26.45
C ALA A 317 -2.56 27.61 -26.16
N THR A 318 -2.72 28.34 -25.06
CA THR A 318 -4.03 28.83 -24.60
C THR A 318 -4.58 29.97 -25.45
N GLY A 319 -3.74 30.62 -26.26
CA GLY A 319 -4.12 31.81 -27.02
C GLY A 319 -4.21 33.05 -26.14
N HIS A 320 -4.48 34.19 -26.78
CA HIS A 320 -4.68 35.46 -26.07
C HIS A 320 -6.16 35.71 -25.80
N HIS A 321 -6.53 35.92 -24.55
CA HIS A 321 -7.83 36.45 -24.17
C HIS A 321 -7.77 37.98 -24.14
N TRP A 322 -8.16 38.65 -25.21
CA TRP A 322 -8.01 40.10 -25.33
C TRP A 322 -9.06 40.89 -24.55
N VAL A 323 -8.63 41.93 -23.83
CA VAL A 323 -9.49 42.88 -23.13
C VAL A 323 -9.26 44.29 -23.66
N ASP A 324 -10.31 44.95 -24.13
CA ASP A 324 -10.28 46.36 -24.56
C ASP A 324 -10.06 47.30 -23.38
N LYS A 325 -9.17 48.28 -23.55
CA LYS A 325 -8.87 49.32 -22.55
C LYS A 325 -9.53 50.67 -22.87
N GLY A 326 -10.17 50.82 -24.04
CA GLY A 326 -10.83 52.05 -24.47
C GLY A 326 -9.86 53.18 -24.84
N ASP A 327 -8.56 52.87 -24.97
CA ASP A 327 -7.49 53.81 -25.31
C ASP A 327 -6.88 53.56 -26.70
N GLY A 328 -7.54 52.74 -27.54
CA GLY A 328 -6.99 52.32 -28.82
C GLY A 328 -6.19 51.02 -28.75
N THR A 329 -6.25 50.25 -27.65
CA THR A 329 -5.52 48.98 -27.51
C THR A 329 -6.34 47.83 -26.90
N HIS A 330 -5.96 46.61 -27.26
CA HIS A 330 -6.41 45.37 -26.62
C HIS A 330 -5.26 44.76 -25.83
N THR A 331 -5.49 44.38 -24.57
CA THR A 331 -4.47 43.76 -23.71
C THR A 331 -4.93 42.42 -23.20
N CYS A 332 -4.08 41.39 -23.31
CA CYS A 332 -4.32 40.09 -22.72
C CYS A 332 -3.96 40.11 -21.22
N PRO A 333 -4.89 39.82 -20.29
CA PRO A 333 -4.62 39.87 -18.85
C PRO A 333 -3.70 38.73 -18.38
N ASP A 334 -3.66 37.62 -19.12
CA ASP A 334 -2.90 36.42 -18.75
C ASP A 334 -1.39 36.57 -19.01
N CYS A 335 -0.99 37.33 -20.04
CA CYS A 335 0.41 37.50 -20.42
C CYS A 335 0.87 38.96 -20.59
N GLY A 336 -0.05 39.93 -20.53
CA GLY A 336 0.26 41.35 -20.67
C GLY A 336 0.62 41.79 -22.10
N ALA A 337 0.45 40.92 -23.10
CA ALA A 337 0.57 41.33 -24.50
C ALA A 337 -0.47 42.42 -24.79
N THR A 338 -0.08 43.43 -25.57
CA THR A 338 -0.95 44.53 -25.99
C THR A 338 -0.84 44.71 -27.50
N GLU A 339 -1.97 44.73 -28.19
CA GLU A 339 -2.05 45.02 -29.62
C GLU A 339 -2.89 46.28 -29.84
N GLY A 340 -2.54 47.05 -30.86
CA GLY A 340 -3.33 48.22 -31.24
C GLY A 340 -4.71 47.78 -31.72
N GLN A 341 -5.76 48.46 -31.25
CA GLN A 341 -7.07 48.39 -31.90
C GLN A 341 -6.88 48.78 -33.36
N PRO A 342 -7.39 47.99 -34.33
CA PRO A 342 -7.27 48.32 -35.73
C PRO A 342 -7.81 49.74 -35.97
N PHE A 343 -6.93 50.66 -36.39
CA PHE A 343 -7.21 52.09 -36.52
C PHE A 343 -8.11 52.42 -37.73
N ASN A 344 -8.66 51.41 -38.42
CA ASN A 344 -9.56 51.57 -39.57
C ASN A 344 -10.51 50.36 -39.73
N THR A 345 -11.59 50.26 -38.94
CA THR A 345 -12.70 49.34 -39.26
C THR A 345 -13.82 50.07 -39.97
N ASN A 346 -13.55 50.48 -41.21
CA ASN A 346 -14.59 50.75 -42.21
C ASN A 346 -14.27 50.15 -43.57
N SER A 347 -13.36 49.17 -43.66
CA SER A 347 -13.05 48.55 -44.94
C SER A 347 -12.68 47.07 -44.78
N ALA A 348 -13.71 46.24 -44.98
CA ALA A 348 -13.62 44.95 -45.67
C ALA A 348 -13.54 43.63 -44.89
N LEU A 349 -13.59 43.56 -43.56
CA LEU A 349 -13.47 42.23 -42.90
C LEU A 349 -14.42 41.88 -41.76
N GLU A 350 -15.45 42.67 -41.44
CA GLU A 350 -16.42 42.19 -40.44
C GLU A 350 -17.84 42.04 -40.97
N LEU A 351 -18.61 43.08 -41.27
CA LEU A 351 -19.91 42.90 -41.91
C LEU A 351 -20.21 44.11 -42.81
N ARG A 352 -20.81 43.88 -43.98
CA ARG A 352 -21.17 44.96 -44.93
C ARG A 352 -22.65 45.28 -44.82
N VAL A 353 -22.99 46.55 -44.77
CA VAL A 353 -24.39 47.00 -44.89
C VAL A 353 -24.59 47.60 -46.27
N VAL A 354 -25.50 47.01 -47.04
CA VAL A 354 -25.94 47.55 -48.33
C VAL A 354 -27.38 48.05 -48.25
N ASP A 355 -27.67 49.12 -49.00
CA ASP A 355 -29.04 49.63 -49.15
C ASP A 355 -29.87 48.80 -50.14
N ALA A 356 -31.11 49.25 -50.40
CA ALA A 356 -32.01 48.62 -51.36
C ALA A 356 -31.50 48.63 -52.82
N GLU A 357 -30.49 49.45 -53.13
CA GLU A 357 -29.85 49.58 -54.44
C GLU A 357 -28.55 48.78 -54.54
N GLY A 358 -28.14 48.10 -53.45
CA GLY A 358 -26.93 47.28 -53.38
C GLY A 358 -25.64 48.09 -53.19
N MET A 359 -25.74 49.36 -52.80
CA MET A 359 -24.56 50.20 -52.54
C MET A 359 -24.10 50.07 -51.09
N ASP A 360 -22.79 50.00 -50.88
CA ASP A 360 -22.16 50.02 -49.55
C ASP A 360 -22.53 51.34 -48.84
N GLN A 361 -23.18 51.23 -47.67
CA GLN A 361 -23.57 52.37 -46.87
C GLN A 361 -22.60 52.62 -45.72
N PRO A 362 -22.30 53.88 -45.36
CA PRO A 362 -21.59 54.18 -44.14
C PRO A 362 -22.46 53.80 -42.93
N PHE A 363 -21.89 53.08 -41.97
CA PHE A 363 -22.57 52.68 -40.75
C PHE A 363 -21.70 52.96 -39.52
N THR A 364 -22.34 53.01 -38.35
CA THR A 364 -21.66 53.12 -37.07
C THR A 364 -21.95 51.89 -36.21
N VAL A 365 -20.89 51.25 -35.73
CA VAL A 365 -20.99 50.14 -34.78
C VAL A 365 -20.74 50.68 -33.38
N SER A 366 -21.70 50.48 -32.47
CA SER A 366 -21.46 50.64 -31.04
C SER A 366 -21.34 49.28 -30.39
N GLN A 367 -20.29 49.08 -29.59
CA GLN A 367 -19.98 47.80 -28.95
C GLN A 367 -20.23 47.87 -27.45
N ASN A 368 -20.94 46.88 -26.91
CA ASN A 368 -20.95 46.58 -25.49
C ASN A 368 -20.68 45.09 -25.34
N GLY A 369 -19.41 44.67 -25.31
CA GLY A 369 -18.95 43.29 -25.07
C GLY A 369 -19.75 42.21 -25.82
N THR A 370 -20.86 41.80 -25.20
CA THR A 370 -21.90 40.85 -25.64
C THR A 370 -22.79 41.30 -26.80
N LEU A 371 -23.06 42.60 -26.97
CA LEU A 371 -23.98 43.14 -27.97
C LEU A 371 -23.21 43.98 -29.01
N ARG A 372 -23.45 43.69 -30.29
CA ARG A 372 -23.01 44.51 -31.43
C ARG A 372 -24.22 45.21 -32.02
N THR A 373 -24.28 46.53 -31.92
CA THR A 373 -25.40 47.32 -32.47
C THR A 373 -24.97 48.06 -33.73
N TYR A 374 -25.66 47.78 -34.83
CA TYR A 374 -25.58 48.45 -36.12
C TYR A 374 -26.66 49.53 -36.19
N THR A 375 -26.26 50.77 -36.49
CA THR A 375 -27.21 51.87 -36.71
C THR A 375 -27.11 52.37 -38.16
N GLY A 376 -28.23 52.28 -38.89
CA GLY A 376 -28.34 52.72 -40.28
C GLY A 376 -29.33 53.88 -40.45
N ALA A 377 -29.08 54.75 -41.43
CA ALA A 377 -29.87 55.96 -41.66
C ALA A 377 -31.13 55.76 -42.53
N TYR A 378 -31.43 54.53 -42.95
CA TYR A 378 -32.51 54.18 -43.88
C TYR A 378 -33.46 53.14 -43.27
N ASP A 379 -34.68 53.04 -43.81
CA ASP A 379 -35.74 52.12 -43.34
C ASP A 379 -35.49 50.65 -43.71
N THR A 380 -34.51 50.39 -44.58
CA THR A 380 -34.07 49.05 -44.99
C THR A 380 -32.55 48.94 -44.91
N ALA A 381 -32.05 47.79 -44.47
CA ALA A 381 -30.63 47.49 -44.40
C ALA A 381 -30.40 45.99 -44.66
N THR A 382 -29.43 45.65 -45.51
CA THR A 382 -29.00 44.25 -45.70
C THR A 382 -27.58 44.09 -45.18
N LEU A 383 -27.40 43.19 -44.21
CA LEU A 383 -26.09 42.79 -43.72
C LEU A 383 -25.58 41.60 -44.51
N THR A 384 -24.37 41.72 -45.03
CA THR A 384 -23.66 40.64 -45.69
C THR A 384 -22.36 40.34 -44.96
N GLY A 385 -22.08 39.07 -44.74
CA GLY A 385 -20.87 38.59 -44.08
C GLY A 385 -20.66 37.10 -44.33
N ASP A 386 -19.61 36.54 -43.74
CA ASP A 386 -19.37 35.10 -43.70
C ASP A 386 -19.44 34.54 -42.27
N LEU A 387 -19.68 33.23 -42.16
CA LEU A 387 -19.82 32.57 -40.86
C LEU A 387 -18.50 32.50 -40.08
N ASP A 388 -17.35 32.50 -40.73
CA ASP A 388 -16.05 32.53 -40.05
C ASP A 388 -15.87 33.86 -39.29
N THR A 389 -16.35 34.94 -39.88
CA THR A 389 -16.39 36.26 -39.26
C THR A 389 -17.36 36.33 -38.09
N LEU A 390 -18.53 35.67 -38.18
CA LEU A 390 -19.44 35.52 -37.03
C LEU A 390 -18.80 34.72 -35.89
N ARG A 391 -18.05 33.66 -36.22
CA ARG A 391 -17.36 32.83 -35.23
C ARG A 391 -16.22 33.60 -34.56
N TYR A 392 -15.48 34.38 -35.34
CA TYR A 392 -14.50 35.32 -34.79
C TYR A 392 -15.17 36.31 -33.81
N LEU A 393 -16.30 36.92 -34.17
CA LEU A 393 -17.02 37.82 -33.27
C LEU A 393 -17.48 37.09 -31.98
N GLN A 394 -17.91 35.85 -32.10
CA GLN A 394 -18.31 35.00 -30.96
C GLN A 394 -17.14 34.66 -30.03
N ASP A 395 -16.01 34.27 -30.59
CA ASP A 395 -14.78 33.98 -29.85
C ASP A 395 -14.27 35.23 -29.10
N HIS A 396 -14.63 36.43 -29.59
CA HIS A 396 -14.32 37.73 -28.99
C HIS A 396 -15.48 38.31 -28.16
N GLY A 397 -16.41 37.46 -27.74
CA GLY A 397 -17.41 37.77 -26.71
C GLY A 397 -18.73 38.37 -27.21
N ALA A 398 -18.91 38.57 -28.51
CA ALA A 398 -20.20 38.97 -29.05
C ALA A 398 -21.18 37.78 -29.03
N GLN A 399 -22.40 38.01 -28.58
CA GLN A 399 -23.47 37.00 -28.57
C GLN A 399 -24.66 37.42 -29.42
N THR A 400 -24.90 38.74 -29.53
CA THR A 400 -26.07 39.26 -30.24
C THR A 400 -25.67 40.35 -31.23
N ILE A 401 -26.25 40.28 -32.43
CA ILE A 401 -26.22 41.33 -33.44
C ILE A 401 -27.56 42.08 -33.43
N GLN A 402 -27.54 43.39 -33.21
CA GLN A 402 -28.72 44.24 -33.21
C GLN A 402 -28.66 45.24 -34.36
N PHE A 403 -29.79 45.41 -35.06
CA PHE A 403 -29.98 46.44 -36.09
C PHE A 403 -30.94 47.49 -35.61
N VAL A 404 -30.56 48.75 -35.76
CA VAL A 404 -31.39 49.91 -35.49
C VAL A 404 -31.50 50.71 -36.79
N THR A 405 -32.70 50.76 -37.35
CA THR A 405 -33.07 51.62 -38.48
C THR A 405 -34.01 52.73 -38.03
N ASN A 406 -34.35 53.68 -38.90
CA ASN A 406 -35.22 54.82 -38.54
C ASN A 406 -36.62 54.40 -38.04
N GLY A 407 -37.08 53.18 -38.33
CA GLY A 407 -38.44 52.71 -37.99
C GLY A 407 -38.53 51.51 -37.05
N GLN A 408 -37.47 50.73 -36.84
CA GLN A 408 -37.52 49.44 -36.12
C GLN A 408 -36.15 49.03 -35.53
N THR A 409 -36.18 48.10 -34.56
CA THR A 409 -34.99 47.43 -34.05
C THR A 409 -35.16 45.91 -34.15
N SER A 410 -34.19 45.21 -34.72
CA SER A 410 -34.14 43.74 -34.76
C SER A 410 -32.89 43.22 -34.07
N SER A 411 -32.93 42.01 -33.54
CA SER A 411 -31.78 41.40 -32.87
C SER A 411 -31.70 39.92 -33.22
N PHE A 412 -30.48 39.43 -33.43
CA PHE A 412 -30.16 38.08 -33.87
C PHE A 412 -29.11 37.49 -32.93
N ASP A 413 -29.33 36.27 -32.45
CA ASP A 413 -28.30 35.52 -31.72
C ASP A 413 -27.29 34.97 -32.72
N ILE A 414 -25.99 35.12 -32.41
CA ILE A 414 -24.92 34.66 -33.30
C ILE A 414 -24.92 33.12 -33.39
N ASN A 415 -25.30 32.39 -32.34
CA ASN A 415 -25.42 30.93 -32.39
C ASN A 415 -26.48 30.49 -33.40
N ASP A 416 -27.62 31.19 -33.43
CA ASP A 416 -28.72 30.86 -34.35
C ASP A 416 -28.33 31.12 -35.81
N LEU A 417 -27.44 32.08 -36.07
CA LEU A 417 -26.89 32.35 -37.40
C LEU A 417 -25.85 31.30 -37.79
N LEU A 418 -24.95 30.93 -36.87
CA LEU A 418 -23.93 29.89 -37.10
C LEU A 418 -24.56 28.51 -37.30
N ALA A 419 -25.72 28.24 -36.71
CA ALA A 419 -26.45 26.98 -36.87
C ALA A 419 -27.09 26.82 -38.26
N GLN A 420 -27.17 27.89 -39.07
CA GLN A 420 -27.80 27.85 -40.40
C GLN A 420 -26.85 27.41 -41.52
N GLY A 421 -25.57 27.23 -41.24
CA GLY A 421 -24.57 26.87 -42.25
C GLY A 421 -23.26 26.37 -41.67
N SER A 422 -22.24 26.19 -42.51
CA SER A 422 -20.92 25.73 -42.06
C SER A 422 -19.77 26.28 -42.91
N GLY A 423 -18.59 26.44 -42.31
CA GLY A 423 -17.39 26.95 -42.99
C GLY A 423 -17.49 28.45 -43.32
N SER A 424 -16.96 28.87 -44.47
CA SER A 424 -16.91 30.27 -44.90
C SER A 424 -18.16 30.72 -45.68
N GLU A 425 -19.32 30.14 -45.40
CA GLU A 425 -20.56 30.45 -46.13
C GLU A 425 -20.98 31.91 -45.92
N VAL A 426 -21.42 32.55 -47.00
CA VAL A 426 -21.87 33.95 -46.98
C VAL A 426 -23.34 34.00 -46.60
N PHE A 427 -23.69 34.86 -45.64
CA PHE A 427 -25.05 35.08 -45.21
C PHE A 427 -25.55 36.48 -45.58
N TYR A 428 -26.88 36.61 -45.66
CA TYR A 428 -27.57 37.86 -45.94
C TYR A 428 -28.72 38.03 -44.94
N LEU A 429 -28.67 39.08 -44.12
CA LEU A 429 -29.77 39.45 -43.22
C LEU A 429 -30.38 40.75 -43.70
N THR A 430 -31.60 40.68 -44.25
CA THR A 430 -32.34 41.86 -44.68
C THR A 430 -33.31 42.27 -43.59
N HIS A 431 -33.12 43.46 -43.05
CA HIS A 431 -34.07 44.14 -42.19
C HIS A 431 -34.93 45.10 -43.02
N ARG A 432 -36.25 45.00 -42.88
CA ARG A 432 -37.22 45.92 -43.49
C ARG A 432 -38.07 46.52 -42.38
N GLY A 433 -38.28 47.84 -42.41
CA GLY A 433 -39.28 48.50 -41.57
C GLY A 433 -40.67 47.89 -41.74
N ALA A 434 -41.58 48.18 -40.81
CA ALA A 434 -42.92 47.58 -40.77
C ALA A 434 -43.70 47.75 -42.10
N GLU A 435 -44.16 46.63 -42.66
CA GLU A 435 -45.48 46.57 -43.31
C GLU A 435 -46.55 46.31 -42.23
#